data_AF-A0A8J1TKA2-F1
#
_entry.id   AF-A0A8J1TKA2-F1
#
_cell.length_a   1.000
_cell.length_b   1.000
_cell.length_c   1.000
_cell.angle_alpha   90.00
_cell.angle_beta   90.00
_cell.angle_gamma   90.00
#
_symmetry.space_group_name_H-M   'P 1'
#
loop_
_entity.id
_entity.type
_entity.pdbx_description
1 polymer ?
#
loop_
_entity_poly.entity_id
_entity_poly.type
_entity_poly.pdbx_seq_one_letter_code
_entity_poly.pdbx_strand_id
1 'polypeptide(L)'
;MFFSFHQNYISLILYLQHMDTGPLSSPTNKGRFLDKVRQSNQAIQNGDFKHAITLYTEAINLDPINHILYSNRSAAHVKVGDYQKGLQDAVKARELNPKWAKVGVINISIDNYITLY
;
A
#
# COMPACT_ATOMS: atom_id res chain seq x y z
N MET A 1 -21.20 4.74 -9.02
CA MET A 1 -21.41 4.50 -7.57
C MET A 1 -20.06 4.63 -6.86
N PHE A 2 -19.68 5.86 -6.50
CA PHE A 2 -18.31 6.27 -6.12
C PHE A 2 -17.99 6.13 -4.61
N PHE A 3 -18.36 5.02 -3.99
CA PHE A 3 -18.15 4.83 -2.54
C PHE A 3 -17.35 3.57 -2.26
N SER A 4 -16.01 3.68 -2.23
CA SER A 4 -15.14 2.66 -1.58
C SER A 4 -13.70 3.13 -1.27
N PHE A 5 -13.25 4.30 -1.75
CA PHE A 5 -11.91 4.79 -1.38
C PHE A 5 -11.83 5.23 0.09
N HIS A 6 -12.89 5.82 0.66
CA HIS A 6 -12.84 6.41 2.00
C HIS A 6 -12.85 5.40 3.16
N GLN A 7 -13.48 4.24 2.98
CA GLN A 7 -13.65 3.23 4.03
C GLN A 7 -12.35 2.50 4.43
N ASN A 8 -11.35 2.48 3.55
CA ASN A 8 -10.04 1.89 3.85
C ASN A 8 -9.12 2.83 4.66
N TYR A 9 -9.27 4.14 4.51
CA TYR A 9 -8.49 5.11 5.29
C TYR A 9 -8.90 5.13 6.76
N ILE A 10 -10.20 5.03 7.03
CA ILE A 10 -10.74 5.01 8.39
C ILE A 10 -10.31 3.74 9.13
N SER A 11 -10.37 2.58 8.45
CA SER A 11 -9.94 1.30 9.03
C SER A 11 -8.44 1.28 9.38
N LEU A 12 -7.60 1.94 8.60
CA LEU A 12 -6.16 2.08 8.89
C LEU A 12 -5.90 3.01 10.07
N ILE A 13 -6.63 4.13 10.18
CA ILE A 13 -6.51 5.07 11.31
C ILE A 13 -6.94 4.40 12.62
N LEU A 14 -8.03 3.64 12.61
CA LEU A 14 -8.49 2.86 13.76
C LEU A 14 -7.53 1.74 14.15
N TYR A 15 -6.94 1.04 13.17
CA TYR A 15 -5.91 0.03 13.42
C TYR A 15 -4.65 0.62 14.07
N LEU A 16 -4.29 1.87 13.72
CA LEU A 16 -3.17 2.59 14.32
C LEU A 16 -3.45 3.05 15.77
N GLN A 17 -4.70 3.36 16.12
CA GLN A 17 -5.08 3.75 17.49
C GLN A 17 -5.11 2.59 18.50
N HIS A 18 -5.24 1.33 18.04
CA HIS A 18 -5.35 0.16 18.93
C HIS A 18 -4.04 -0.61 19.14
N MET A 19 -2.93 -0.20 18.52
CA MET A 19 -1.62 -0.87 18.59
C MET A 19 -0.64 -0.24 19.61
N ASP A 20 -1.16 0.44 20.65
CA ASP A 20 -0.35 1.10 21.69
C ASP A 20 0.01 0.20 22.90
N THR A 21 -0.30 -1.10 22.88
CA THR A 21 -0.04 -2.01 24.01
C THR A 21 0.84 -3.21 23.65
N GLY A 22 2.05 -2.97 23.16
CA GLY A 22 3.09 -4.01 23.00
C GLY A 22 4.50 -3.44 23.23
N PRO A 23 5.46 -4.21 23.77
CA PRO A 23 6.74 -3.69 24.24
C PRO A 23 7.59 -3.16 23.08
N LEU A 24 7.59 -1.83 22.96
CA LEU A 24 8.60 -0.92 22.39
C LEU A 24 9.76 -1.57 21.61
N SER A 25 9.50 -1.95 20.36
CA SER A 25 10.55 -2.04 19.34
C SER A 25 10.92 -0.62 18.89
N SER A 26 11.81 0.04 19.64
CA SER A 26 12.47 1.34 19.38
C SER A 26 11.58 2.51 18.88
N PRO A 27 11.40 3.59 19.67
CA PRO A 27 10.60 4.77 19.32
C PRO A 27 10.90 5.39 17.95
N THR A 28 12.11 5.17 17.43
CA THR A 28 12.61 5.79 16.19
C THR A 28 12.10 5.13 14.91
N ASN A 29 11.89 3.81 14.88
CA ASN A 29 11.53 3.10 13.65
C ASN A 29 10.03 3.19 13.34
N LYS A 30 9.18 3.08 14.36
CA LYS A 30 7.72 3.25 14.21
C LYS A 30 7.36 4.68 13.79
N GLY A 31 8.01 5.70 14.38
CA GLY A 31 7.84 7.09 13.96
C GLY A 31 8.24 7.34 12.51
N ARG A 32 9.43 6.86 12.11
CA ARG A 32 9.91 6.96 10.72
C ARG A 32 8.98 6.25 9.74
N PHE A 33 8.46 5.08 10.10
CA PHE A 33 7.48 4.36 9.30
C PHE A 33 6.21 5.19 9.06
N LEU A 34 5.61 5.71 10.14
CA LEU A 34 4.39 6.52 10.05
C LEU A 34 4.60 7.78 9.22
N ASP A 35 5.76 8.43 9.36
CA ASP A 35 6.12 9.58 8.55
C ASP A 35 6.21 9.25 7.07
N LYS A 36 6.81 8.11 6.71
CA LYS A 36 6.91 7.67 5.31
C LYS A 36 5.55 7.30 4.71
N VAL A 37 4.69 6.65 5.49
CA VAL A 37 3.30 6.36 5.07
C VAL A 37 2.50 7.65 4.89
N ARG A 38 2.68 8.64 5.77
CA ARG A 38 2.03 9.95 5.64
C ARG A 38 2.52 10.69 4.39
N GLN A 39 3.83 10.75 4.16
CA GLN A 39 4.42 11.42 2.99
C GLN A 39 4.00 10.74 1.68
N SER A 40 3.97 9.40 1.64
CA SER A 40 3.55 8.66 0.44
C SER A 40 2.08 8.93 0.12
N ASN A 41 1.20 8.94 1.13
CA ASN A 41 -0.20 9.30 0.93
C ASN A 41 -0.37 10.73 0.43
N GLN A 42 0.42 11.68 0.95
CA GLN A 42 0.42 13.06 0.47
C GLN A 42 0.91 13.15 -0.99
N ALA A 43 1.96 12.41 -1.35
CA ALA A 43 2.46 12.34 -2.72
C ALA A 43 1.40 11.77 -3.68
N ILE A 44 0.65 10.74 -3.28
CA ILE A 44 -0.50 10.23 -4.04
C ILE A 44 -1.58 11.30 -4.22
N GLN A 45 -1.92 12.06 -3.19
CA GLN A 45 -2.90 13.15 -3.29
C GLN A 45 -2.44 14.27 -4.23
N ASN A 46 -1.13 14.54 -4.26
CA ASN A 46 -0.53 15.51 -5.15
C ASN A 46 -0.36 14.99 -6.59
N GLY A 47 -0.66 13.71 -6.85
CA GLY A 47 -0.46 13.07 -8.15
C GLY A 47 1.00 12.68 -8.44
N ASP A 48 1.91 12.82 -7.48
CA ASP A 48 3.31 12.40 -7.61
C ASP A 48 3.46 10.92 -7.26
N PHE A 49 2.99 10.09 -8.18
CA PHE A 49 3.01 8.64 -8.03
C PHE A 49 4.43 8.07 -8.01
N LYS A 50 5.39 8.69 -8.71
CA LYS A 50 6.80 8.25 -8.72
C LYS A 50 7.44 8.44 -7.35
N HIS A 51 7.23 9.61 -6.73
CA HIS A 51 7.73 9.85 -5.39
C HIS A 51 7.03 8.98 -4.34
N ALA A 52 5.71 8.76 -4.48
CA ALA A 52 4.97 7.85 -3.63
C ALA A 52 5.53 6.41 -3.66
N ILE A 53 5.92 5.90 -4.83
CA ILE A 53 6.54 4.56 -4.97
C ILE A 53 7.83 4.46 -4.15
N THR A 54 8.70 5.47 -4.22
CA THR A 54 9.94 5.50 -3.45
C THR A 54 9.65 5.50 -1.95
N LEU A 55 8.72 6.34 -1.50
CA LEU A 55 8.32 6.42 -0.10
C LEU A 55 7.67 5.14 0.42
N TYR A 56 6.84 4.48 -0.39
CA TYR A 56 6.29 3.16 -0.06
C TYR A 56 7.38 2.10 0.04
N THR A 57 8.39 2.16 -0.83
CA THR A 57 9.53 1.24 -0.77
C THR A 57 10.33 1.41 0.52
N GLU A 58 10.57 2.65 0.94
CA GLU A 58 11.19 2.93 2.23
C GLU A 58 10.33 2.45 3.41
N ALA A 59 9.01 2.64 3.34
CA ALA A 59 8.08 2.16 4.37
C ALA A 59 8.05 0.62 4.43
N ILE A 60 8.10 -0.07 3.29
CA ILE A 60 8.18 -1.53 3.19
C ILE A 60 9.49 -2.05 3.76
N ASN A 61 10.60 -1.35 3.58
CA ASN A 61 11.88 -1.74 4.19
C ASN A 61 11.84 -1.67 5.72
N LEU A 62 10.97 -0.81 6.28
CA LEU A 62 10.75 -0.70 7.73
C LEU A 62 9.73 -1.74 8.24
N ASP A 63 8.71 -2.05 7.43
CA ASP A 63 7.67 -3.04 7.74
C ASP A 63 7.34 -3.92 6.51
N PRO A 64 8.13 -4.98 6.27
CA PRO A 64 8.03 -5.78 5.05
C PRO A 64 6.84 -6.75 5.05
N ILE A 65 6.14 -6.91 6.18
CA ILE A 65 4.99 -7.81 6.32
C ILE A 65 3.65 -7.11 6.02
N ASN A 66 3.69 -5.79 5.80
CA ASN A 66 2.50 -4.99 5.63
C ASN A 66 1.95 -5.03 4.19
N HIS A 67 1.01 -5.94 3.96
CA HIS A 67 0.31 -6.10 2.68
C HIS A 67 -0.34 -4.82 2.14
N ILE A 68 -0.73 -3.88 3.00
CA ILE A 68 -1.38 -2.63 2.59
C ILE A 68 -0.39 -1.75 1.80
N LEU A 69 0.87 -1.71 2.21
CA LEU A 69 1.90 -0.92 1.53
C LEU A 69 2.16 -1.45 0.12
N TYR A 70 2.26 -2.77 -0.04
CA TYR A 70 2.40 -3.41 -1.34
C TYR A 70 1.20 -3.10 -2.24
N SER A 71 -0.03 -3.16 -1.72
CA SER A 71 -1.21 -2.81 -2.53
C SER A 71 -1.25 -1.32 -2.91
N ASN A 72 -0.81 -0.42 -2.03
CA ASN A 72 -0.78 1.01 -2.34
C ASN A 72 0.35 1.34 -3.35
N ARG A 73 1.52 0.70 -3.21
CA ARG A 73 2.63 0.82 -4.17
C ARG A 73 2.25 0.22 -5.52
N SER A 74 1.52 -0.90 -5.52
CA SER A 74 0.94 -1.49 -6.73
C SER A 74 0.02 -0.51 -7.47
N ALA A 75 -0.90 0.14 -6.76
CA ALA A 75 -1.76 1.16 -7.34
C ALA A 75 -0.96 2.35 -7.91
N ALA A 76 0.09 2.79 -7.21
CA ALA A 76 0.97 3.85 -7.69
C ALA A 76 1.73 3.44 -8.97
N HIS A 77 2.22 2.19 -9.04
CA HIS A 77 2.84 1.61 -10.22
C HIS A 77 1.91 1.58 -11.44
N VAL A 78 0.66 1.15 -11.25
CA VAL A 78 -0.39 1.18 -12.29
C VAL A 78 -0.63 2.62 -12.78
N LYS A 79 -0.61 3.61 -11.88
CA LYS A 79 -0.79 5.03 -12.25
C LYS A 79 0.36 5.62 -13.06
N VAL A 80 1.57 5.12 -12.90
CA VAL A 80 2.73 5.52 -13.74
C VAL A 80 2.90 4.65 -14.99
N GLY A 81 2.03 3.66 -15.20
CA GLY A 81 2.09 2.73 -16.33
C GLY A 81 3.06 1.55 -16.16
N ASP A 82 3.61 1.35 -14.95
CA ASP A 82 4.50 0.22 -14.64
C ASP A 82 3.69 -0.99 -14.14
N TYR A 83 2.88 -1.56 -15.03
CA TYR A 83 1.93 -2.63 -14.68
C TYR A 83 2.64 -3.90 -14.20
N GLN A 84 3.83 -4.21 -14.72
CA GLN A 84 4.59 -5.40 -14.32
C GLN A 84 4.99 -5.34 -12.84
N LYS A 85 5.57 -4.22 -12.38
CA LYS A 85 5.89 -4.07 -10.95
C LYS A 85 4.64 -3.95 -10.09
N GLY A 86 3.60 -3.30 -10.61
CA GLY A 86 2.29 -3.26 -9.95
C GLY A 86 1.72 -4.65 -9.68
N LEU A 87 1.85 -5.57 -10.64
CA LEU A 87 1.42 -6.96 -10.48
C LEU A 87 2.26 -7.69 -9.44
N GLN A 88 3.59 -7.57 -9.49
CA GLN A 88 4.47 -8.21 -8.49
C GLN A 88 4.11 -7.80 -7.07
N ASP A 89 3.84 -6.51 -6.84
CA ASP A 89 3.40 -6.00 -5.55
C ASP A 89 2.02 -6.51 -5.14
N ALA A 90 1.07 -6.59 -6.09
CA ALA A 90 -0.26 -7.14 -5.82
C ALA A 90 -0.19 -8.62 -5.42
N VAL A 91 0.65 -9.40 -6.12
CA VAL A 91 0.92 -10.80 -5.77
C VAL A 91 1.51 -10.89 -4.38
N LYS A 92 2.50 -10.04 -4.05
CA LYS A 92 3.12 -10.03 -2.72
C LYS A 92 2.13 -9.66 -1.61
N ALA A 93 1.26 -8.68 -1.84
CA ALA A 93 0.20 -8.31 -0.91
C ALA A 93 -0.74 -9.50 -0.62
N ARG A 94 -1.06 -10.30 -1.66
CA ARG A 94 -1.88 -11.51 -1.54
C ARG A 94 -1.16 -12.62 -0.78
N GLU A 95 0.12 -12.83 -1.03
CA GLU A 95 0.94 -13.81 -0.28
C GLU A 95 0.95 -13.47 1.22
N LEU A 96 1.10 -12.19 1.55
CA LEU A 96 1.15 -11.71 2.93
C LEU A 96 -0.21 -11.78 3.63
N ASN A 97 -1.31 -11.49 2.92
CA ASN A 97 -2.65 -11.63 3.47
C ASN A 97 -3.64 -12.19 2.43
N PRO A 98 -3.75 -13.53 2.32
CA PRO A 98 -4.62 -14.16 1.33
C PRO A 98 -6.11 -13.96 1.64
N LYS A 99 -6.47 -13.55 2.86
CA LYS A 99 -7.85 -13.23 3.24
C LYS A 99 -8.25 -11.79 2.90
N TRP A 100 -7.32 -10.97 2.40
CA TRP A 100 -7.64 -9.59 2.06
C TRP A 100 -8.35 -9.51 0.71
N ALA A 101 -9.69 -9.49 0.78
CA ALA A 101 -10.58 -9.50 -0.39
C ALA A 101 -10.32 -8.37 -1.41
N LYS A 102 -9.68 -7.26 -0.99
CA LYS A 102 -9.43 -6.10 -1.84
C LYS A 102 -8.33 -6.35 -2.90
N VAL A 103 -7.36 -7.23 -2.62
CA VAL A 103 -6.25 -7.50 -3.55
C VAL A 103 -6.70 -8.30 -4.77
N GLY A 104 -7.68 -9.20 -4.61
CA GLY A 104 -8.21 -9.97 -5.73
C GLY A 104 -8.77 -9.10 -6.86
N VAL A 105 -9.40 -7.97 -6.51
CA VAL A 105 -10.00 -7.04 -7.49
C VAL A 105 -8.92 -6.31 -8.31
N ILE A 106 -7.80 -5.95 -7.67
CA ILE A 106 -6.69 -5.27 -8.33
C ILE A 106 -5.99 -6.24 -9.30
N ASN A 107 -5.81 -7.50 -8.90
CA ASN A 107 -5.20 -8.52 -9.74
C ASN A 107 -6.03 -8.81 -11.00
N ILE A 108 -7.34 -9.01 -10.85
CA ILE A 108 -8.24 -9.22 -12.00
C ILE A 108 -8.20 -8.02 -12.96
N SER A 109 -8.14 -6.80 -12.42
CA SER A 109 -8.04 -5.59 -13.24
C SER A 109 -6.70 -5.56 -13.99
N ILE A 110 -5.56 -5.78 -13.32
CA ILE A 110 -4.23 -5.72 -13.94
C ILE A 110 -4.00 -6.89 -14.91
N ASP A 111 -4.39 -8.11 -14.54
CA ASP A 111 -4.28 -9.30 -15.39
C ASP A 111 -5.09 -9.14 -16.69
N ASN A 112 -6.28 -8.53 -16.62
CA ASN A 112 -7.05 -8.18 -17.82
C ASN A 112 -6.36 -7.11 -18.68
N TYR A 113 -5.64 -6.15 -18.09
CA TYR A 113 -4.89 -5.14 -18.84
C TYR A 113 -3.61 -5.70 -19.48
N ILE A 114 -2.96 -6.69 -18.87
CA ILE A 114 -1.74 -7.33 -19.41
C ILE A 114 -2.09 -8.36 -20.49
N THR A 115 -3.21 -9.08 -20.37
CA THR A 115 -3.62 -10.09 -21.37
C THR A 115 -4.16 -9.46 -22.68
N LEU A 116 -4.47 -8.16 -22.67
CA LEU A 116 -5.02 -7.43 -23.83
C LEU A 116 -3.96 -6.69 -24.68
N TYR A 117 -2.66 -6.85 -24.39
CA TYR A 117 -1.54 -6.34 -25.20
C TYR A 117 -0.46 -7.42 -25.36
#